data_AF-A0A1C5E207-F1
#
_entry.id   AF-A0A1C5E207-F1
#
_cell.length_a   1.000
_cell.length_b   1.000
_cell.length_c   1.000
_cell.angle_alpha   90.00
_cell.angle_beta   90.00
_cell.angle_gamma   90.00
#
_symmetry.space_group_name_H-M   'P 1'
#
loop_
_entity.id
_entity.type
_entity.pdbx_description
1 polymer ?
#
loop_
_entity_poly.entity_id
_entity_poly.type
_entity_poly.pdbx_seq_one_letter_code
_entity_poly.pdbx_strand_id
1 'polypeptide(L)'
;MVTERPPRPVARSYDGEGVTVRCDVHRCLHAAECARGLPTVFGTGRKPWIQPGNAPADDIADVIHRCPSGALQYHRTDGAPDEEPEVPTRVPPHADGVFHLRAISKRSPTAGRARRSG
;
A
#
# COMPACT_ATOMS: atom_id res chain seq x y z
N MET A 1 12.37 2.22 30.53
CA MET A 1 10.92 2.15 30.31
C MET A 1 10.70 2.08 28.81
N VAL A 2 10.52 0.88 28.25
CA VAL A 2 10.23 0.76 26.81
C VAL A 2 8.76 1.10 26.66
N THR A 3 8.46 2.31 26.21
CA THR A 3 7.10 2.72 25.88
C THR A 3 6.63 1.79 24.76
N GLU A 4 5.70 0.89 25.07
CA GLU A 4 5.08 0.04 24.05
C GLU A 4 4.50 0.94 22.96
N ARG A 5 4.90 0.68 21.72
CA ARG A 5 4.48 1.48 20.57
C ARG A 5 2.97 1.26 20.39
N PRO A 6 2.13 2.31 20.38
CA PRO A 6 0.70 2.13 20.23
C PRO A 6 0.38 1.33 18.96
N PRO A 7 -0.68 0.49 18.96
CA PRO A 7 -1.03 -0.32 17.82
C PRO A 7 -1.21 0.58 16.59
N ARG A 8 -0.46 0.29 15.52
CA ARG A 8 -0.57 1.04 14.27
C ARG A 8 -2.00 0.90 13.75
N PRO A 9 -2.68 2.00 13.40
CA PRO A 9 -4.04 1.94 12.88
C PRO A 9 -4.11 1.02 11.66
N VAL A 10 -5.19 0.26 11.61
CA VAL A 10 -5.33 -0.82 10.63
C VAL A 10 -5.48 -0.19 9.24
N ALA A 11 -4.53 -0.45 8.35
CA ALA A 11 -4.63 -0.11 6.94
C ALA A 11 -5.93 -0.68 6.37
N ARG A 12 -6.67 0.12 5.59
CA ARG A 12 -7.96 -0.28 5.03
C ARG A 12 -7.76 -0.94 3.67
N SER A 13 -8.46 -2.05 3.47
CA SER A 13 -8.49 -2.76 2.19
C SER A 13 -9.79 -2.46 1.44
N TYR A 14 -9.69 -2.38 0.13
CA TYR A 14 -10.77 -2.12 -0.80
C TYR A 14 -10.67 -3.15 -1.92
N ASP A 15 -11.68 -4.00 -2.03
CA ASP A 15 -11.72 -5.06 -3.04
C ASP A 15 -12.35 -4.54 -4.33
N GLY A 16 -11.71 -4.85 -5.45
CA GLY A 16 -12.17 -4.58 -6.80
C GLY A 16 -12.10 -5.82 -7.67
N GLU A 17 -12.48 -5.67 -8.94
CA GLU A 17 -12.41 -6.75 -9.90
C GLU A 17 -10.96 -6.95 -10.33
N GLY A 18 -10.36 -8.10 -9.97
CA GLY A 18 -8.97 -8.43 -10.30
C GLY A 18 -7.90 -7.75 -9.44
N VAL A 19 -8.27 -6.85 -8.51
CA VAL A 19 -7.32 -6.19 -7.60
C VAL A 19 -7.93 -5.81 -6.26
N THR A 20 -7.18 -6.04 -5.18
CA THR A 20 -7.47 -5.51 -3.83
C THR A 20 -6.47 -4.41 -3.51
N VAL A 21 -6.96 -3.20 -3.24
CA VAL A 21 -6.14 -2.03 -2.89
C VAL A 21 -6.11 -1.85 -1.38
N ARG A 22 -4.92 -1.75 -0.81
CA ARG A 22 -4.69 -1.49 0.62
C ARG A 22 -4.11 -0.09 0.82
N CYS A 23 -4.71 0.66 1.75
CA CYS A 23 -4.33 2.03 2.05
C CYS A 23 -4.01 2.21 3.54
N ASP A 24 -2.76 2.59 3.82
CA ASP A 24 -2.28 3.02 5.14
C ASP A 24 -2.24 4.55 5.20
N VAL A 25 -3.30 5.15 5.75
CA VAL A 25 -3.45 6.61 5.86
C VAL A 25 -2.34 7.27 6.69
N HIS A 26 -1.69 6.54 7.60
CA HIS A 26 -0.59 7.10 8.42
C HIS A 26 0.72 7.21 7.65
N ARG A 27 0.87 6.46 6.55
CA ARG A 27 2.01 6.55 5.65
C ARG A 27 1.79 7.53 4.51
N CYS A 28 0.58 8.06 4.34
CA CYS A 28 0.27 8.93 3.21
C CYS A 28 0.96 10.29 3.38
N LEU A 29 1.83 10.66 2.43
CA LEU A 29 2.47 11.98 2.38
C LEU A 29 1.62 13.03 1.63
N HIS A 30 0.40 12.68 1.21
CA HIS A 30 -0.49 13.55 0.43
C HIS A 30 0.15 14.13 -0.85
N ALA A 31 1.04 13.36 -1.50
CA ALA A 31 1.67 13.73 -2.77
C ALA A 31 0.69 13.91 -3.96
N ALA A 32 -0.58 13.53 -3.77
CA ALA A 32 -1.67 13.62 -4.76
C ALA A 32 -1.47 12.80 -6.05
N GLU A 33 -0.41 12.02 -6.19
CA GLU A 33 -0.17 11.14 -7.34
C GLU A 33 -1.33 10.19 -7.62
N CYS A 34 -1.92 9.59 -6.58
CA CYS A 34 -3.07 8.70 -6.74
C CYS A 34 -4.33 9.41 -7.22
N ALA A 35 -4.66 10.57 -6.63
CA ALA A 35 -5.84 11.35 -6.98
C ALA A 35 -5.72 11.99 -8.36
N ARG A 36 -4.50 12.39 -8.77
CA ARG A 36 -4.23 12.97 -10.11
C ARG A 36 -4.17 11.89 -11.19
N GLY A 37 -3.57 10.74 -10.89
CA GLY A 37 -3.41 9.64 -11.83
C GLY A 37 -4.72 8.91 -12.14
N LEU A 38 -5.57 8.71 -11.13
CA LEU A 38 -6.80 7.93 -11.28
C LEU A 38 -7.95 8.47 -10.40
N PRO A 39 -8.49 9.66 -10.70
CA PRO A 39 -9.54 10.31 -9.89
C PRO A 39 -10.85 9.51 -9.84
N THR A 40 -11.08 8.65 -10.84
CA THR A 40 -12.22 7.71 -10.90
C THR A 40 -12.11 6.62 -9.84
N VAL A 41 -10.90 6.28 -9.38
CA VAL A 41 -10.65 5.30 -8.31
C VAL A 41 -10.37 5.99 -6.98
N PHE A 42 -9.45 6.95 -6.94
CA PHE A 42 -9.00 7.65 -5.73
C PHE A 42 -9.68 9.02 -5.61
N GLY A 43 -10.82 9.07 -4.91
CA GLY A 43 -11.62 10.29 -4.74
C GLY A 43 -11.83 10.66 -3.28
N THR A 44 -11.25 11.78 -2.84
CA THR A 44 -11.42 12.29 -1.46
C THR A 44 -12.80 12.90 -1.19
N GLY A 45 -13.55 13.24 -2.25
CA GLY A 45 -14.89 13.84 -2.17
C GLY A 45 -16.04 12.84 -2.02
N ARG A 46 -15.78 11.53 -2.01
CA ARG A 46 -16.79 10.48 -1.91
C ARG A 46 -16.38 9.40 -0.91
N LYS A 47 -17.36 8.70 -0.33
CA LYS A 47 -17.15 7.50 0.51
C LYS A 47 -17.78 6.30 -0.19
N PRO A 48 -17.03 5.21 -0.44
CA PRO A 48 -15.63 4.95 -0.11
C PRO A 48 -14.63 5.81 -0.91
N TRP A 49 -13.47 6.12 -0.30
CA TRP A 49 -12.46 7.02 -0.88
C TRP A 49 -11.66 6.36 -2.01
N ILE A 50 -11.66 5.03 -2.04
CA ILE A 50 -10.97 4.19 -3.02
C ILE A 50 -12.03 3.24 -3.59
N GLN A 51 -12.20 3.28 -4.91
CA GLN A 51 -13.14 2.45 -5.65
C GLN A 51 -12.40 1.70 -6.76
N PRO A 52 -11.73 0.59 -6.42
CA PRO A 52 -10.90 -0.15 -7.37
C PRO A 52 -11.69 -0.79 -8.52
N GLY A 53 -13.03 -0.86 -8.44
CA GLY A 53 -13.87 -1.31 -9.55
C GLY A 53 -14.07 -0.30 -10.68
N ASN A 54 -13.56 0.94 -10.55
CA ASN A 54 -13.78 2.00 -11.54
C ASN A 54 -12.65 2.10 -12.59
N ALA A 55 -11.67 1.22 -12.56
CA ALA A 55 -10.58 1.16 -13.52
C ALA A 55 -10.00 -0.26 -13.60
N PRO A 56 -9.33 -0.61 -14.71
CA PRO A 56 -8.56 -1.84 -14.82
C PRO A 56 -7.51 -1.97 -13.70
N ALA A 57 -7.23 -3.21 -13.31
CA ALA A 57 -6.23 -3.52 -12.28
C ALA A 57 -4.82 -3.00 -12.65
N ASP A 58 -4.49 -2.94 -13.94
CA ASP A 58 -3.19 -2.44 -14.43
C ASP A 58 -3.04 -0.93 -14.22
N ASP A 59 -4.06 -0.14 -14.56
CA ASP A 59 -4.06 1.31 -14.33
C ASP A 59 -3.95 1.63 -12.83
N ILE A 60 -4.59 0.81 -11.99
CA ILE A 60 -4.52 0.93 -10.53
C ILE A 60 -3.10 0.63 -10.04
N ALA A 61 -2.48 -0.44 -10.54
CA ALA A 61 -1.11 -0.81 -10.20
C ALA A 61 -0.11 0.30 -10.58
N ASP A 62 -0.19 0.81 -11.81
CA ASP A 62 0.67 1.88 -12.31
C ASP A 62 0.60 3.15 -11.45
N VAL A 63 -0.60 3.51 -11.00
CA VAL A 63 -0.82 4.69 -10.16
C VAL A 63 -0.32 4.45 -8.73
N ILE A 64 -0.45 3.24 -8.21
CA ILE A 64 0.07 2.86 -6.89
C ILE A 64 1.61 2.85 -6.89
N HIS A 65 2.26 2.44 -7.99
CA HIS A 65 3.71 2.49 -8.14
C HIS A 65 4.28 3.91 -8.06
N ARG A 66 3.51 4.92 -8.46
CA ARG A 66 3.91 6.33 -8.35
C ARG A 66 3.84 6.88 -6.92
N CYS A 67 3.28 6.13 -5.96
CA CYS A 67 3.17 6.57 -4.57
C CYS A 67 4.54 6.55 -3.88
N PRO A 68 5.18 7.71 -3.61
CA PRO A 68 6.55 7.75 -3.06
C PRO A 68 6.60 7.23 -1.61
N SER A 69 5.48 7.30 -0.89
CA SER A 69 5.41 6.91 0.51
C SER A 69 5.07 5.43 0.75
N GLY A 70 4.62 4.73 -0.30
CA GLY A 70 4.12 3.36 -0.18
C GLY A 70 2.91 3.21 0.76
N ALA A 71 2.13 4.28 0.92
CA ALA A 71 0.86 4.23 1.64
C ALA A 71 -0.18 3.37 0.93
N LEU A 72 -0.10 3.31 -0.39
CA LEU A 72 -0.91 2.43 -1.23
C LEU A 72 -0.10 1.17 -1.56
N GLN A 73 -0.79 0.05 -1.53
CA GLN A 73 -0.32 -1.27 -1.95
C GLN A 73 -1.47 -1.94 -2.69
N TYR A 74 -1.18 -2.81 -3.65
CA TYR A 74 -2.22 -3.62 -4.28
C TYR A 74 -1.88 -5.10 -4.21
N HIS A 75 -2.91 -5.92 -4.26
CA HIS A 75 -2.81 -7.36 -4.44
C HIS A 75 -3.67 -7.77 -5.65
N ARG A 76 -3.09 -8.51 -6.59
CA ARG A 76 -3.79 -8.97 -7.81
C ARG A 76 -4.61 -10.22 -7.48
N THR A 77 -5.89 -10.20 -7.84
CA THR A 77 -6.81 -11.33 -7.64
C THR A 77 -7.21 -12.00 -8.96
N ASP A 78 -6.74 -11.46 -10.08
CA ASP A 78 -6.91 -11.96 -11.46
C ASP A 78 -5.87 -13.00 -11.88
N GLY A 79 -4.90 -13.33 -11.01
CA GLY A 79 -3.82 -14.27 -11.30
C GLY A 79 -2.59 -13.65 -11.99
N ALA A 80 -2.59 -12.33 -12.22
CA ALA A 80 -1.40 -11.58 -12.60
C ALA A 80 -0.40 -11.50 -11.43
N PRO A 81 0.91 -11.27 -11.68
CA PRO A 81 1.88 -11.12 -10.61
C PRO A 81 1.49 -9.96 -9.69
N ASP A 82 1.58 -10.22 -8.39
CA ASP A 82 1.32 -9.23 -7.35
C ASP A 82 2.34 -8.08 -7.41
N GLU A 83 2.22 -7.11 -6.50
CA GLU A 83 3.22 -6.06 -6.37
C GLU A 83 4.56 -6.65 -5.90
N GLU A 84 5.36 -7.17 -6.84
CA GLU A 84 6.71 -7.66 -6.60
C GLU A 84 7.72 -6.51 -6.71
N PRO A 85 8.57 -6.31 -5.69
CA PRO A 85 9.59 -5.28 -5.76
C PRO A 85 10.63 -5.64 -6.81
N GLU A 86 11.04 -4.66 -7.61
CA GLU A 86 12.20 -4.81 -8.48
C GLU A 86 13.45 -5.09 -7.62
N VAL A 87 14.06 -6.26 -7.80
CA VAL A 87 15.32 -6.66 -7.15
C VAL A 87 16.45 -6.47 -8.15
N PRO A 88 17.50 -5.69 -7.83
CA PRO A 88 17.77 -5.00 -6.57
C PRO A 88 16.99 -3.69 -6.40
N THR A 89 16.66 -3.34 -5.15
CA THR A 89 16.05 -2.04 -4.82
C THR A 89 16.95 -0.89 -5.27
N ARG A 90 16.64 -0.29 -6.41
CA ARG A 90 17.31 0.91 -6.91
C ARG A 90 16.57 2.12 -6.37
N VAL A 91 17.27 2.94 -5.58
CA VAL A 91 16.72 4.17 -5.01
C VAL A 91 17.19 5.32 -5.89
N PRO A 92 16.39 5.80 -6.85
CA PRO A 92 16.76 7.00 -7.59
C PRO A 92 16.85 8.18 -6.62
N PRO A 93 17.85 9.06 -6.75
CA PRO A 93 17.92 10.26 -5.93
C PRO A 93 16.68 11.12 -6.16
N HIS A 94 16.00 11.51 -5.07
CA HIS A 94 14.89 12.46 -5.11
C HIS A 94 15.43 13.88 -5.28
N ALA A 95 14.68 14.75 -5.97
CA ALA A 95 15.08 16.14 -6.23
C ALA A 95 15.38 16.94 -4.94
N ASP A 96 14.74 16.58 -3.83
CA ASP A 96 14.91 17.22 -2.52
C ASP A 96 16.11 16.69 -1.70
N GLY A 97 16.89 15.74 -2.24
CA GLY A 97 18.04 15.14 -1.55
C GLY A 97 17.68 14.17 -0.41
N VAL A 98 16.38 13.90 -0.18
CA VAL A 98 15.88 12.94 0.81
C VAL A 98 15.51 11.62 0.14
N PHE A 99 16.03 10.51 0.67
CA PHE A 99 15.68 9.18 0.18
C PHE A 99 14.36 8.70 0.81
N HIS A 100 13.31 8.59 -0.01
CA HIS A 100 12.06 7.92 0.37
C HIS A 100 12.19 6.41 0.11
N LEU A 101 12.51 5.63 1.15
CA LEU A 101 12.63 4.18 1.05
C LEU A 101 11.27 3.51 1.24
N ARG A 102 10.81 2.77 0.21
CA ARG A 102 9.61 1.93 0.28
C ARG A 102 10.01 0.48 0.57
N ALA A 103 9.81 0.03 1.80
CA ALA A 103 10.01 -1.37 2.19
C ALA A 103 8.70 -2.16 2.06
N ILE A 104 8.73 -3.28 1.32
CA ILE A 104 7.65 -4.27 1.35
C ILE A 104 7.75 -5.11 2.64
N SER A 105 6.63 -5.35 3.31
CA SER A 105 6.58 -6.21 4.51
C SER A 105 5.83 -7.49 4.15
N LYS A 106 6.56 -8.61 4.08
CA LYS A 106 5.94 -9.94 3.94
C LYS A 106 5.51 -10.40 5.34
N ARG A 107 4.22 -10.67 5.54
CA ARG A 107 3.72 -11.26 6.79
C ARG A 107 3.94 -12.78 6.72
N SER A 108 4.92 -13.29 7.45
CA SER A 108 5.12 -14.73 7.60
C SER A 108 4.04 -15.32 8.53
N PRO A 109 3.34 -16.41 8.14
CA PRO A 109 2.41 -17.10 9.02
C PRO A 109 3.17 -18.04 9.98
N THR A 110 3.86 -17.47 10.97
CA THR A 110 4.42 -18.25 12.08
C THR A 110 4.12 -17.56 13.41
N ALA A 111 2.84 -17.60 13.79
CA ALA A 111 2.46 -17.40 15.18
C ALA A 111 2.84 -18.68 15.95
N GLY A 112 4.04 -18.67 16.54
CA GLY A 112 4.46 -19.70 17.48
C GLY A 112 3.49 -19.77 18.66
N ARG A 113 2.80 -20.91 18.80
CA ARG A 113 1.89 -21.20 19.91
C ARG A 113 2.71 -21.24 21.21
N ALA A 114 2.69 -20.17 21.99
CA ALA A 114 3.25 -20.16 23.34
C ALA A 114 2.42 -21.15 24.20
N ARG A 115 2.98 -22.33 24.46
CA ARG A 115 2.49 -23.21 25.53
C ARG A 115 2.76 -22.50 26.85
N ARG A 116 1.72 -22.14 27.59
CA ARG A 116 1.84 -21.85 29.02
C ARG A 116 1.70 -23.17 29.77
N SER A 117 2.80 -23.61 30.38
CA SER A 117 2.80 -24.58 31.47
C SER A 117 2.97 -23.79 32.77
N GLY A 118 2.18 -24.10 33.78
CA GLY A 118 2.20 -23.47 35.10
C GLY A 118 0.81 -23.43 35.69
#